data_AF-A0A2V2XKF8-F1
#
_entry.id   AF-A0A2V2XKF8-F1
#
_cell.length_a   1.000
_cell.length_b   1.000
_cell.length_c   1.000
_cell.angle_alpha   90.00
_cell.angle_beta   90.00
_cell.angle_gamma   90.00
#
_symmetry.space_group_name_H-M   'P 1'
#
loop_
_entity.id
_entity.type
_entity.pdbx_description
1 polymer ?
#
loop_
_entity_poly.entity_id
_entity_poly.type
_entity_poly.pdbx_seq_one_letter_code
_entity_poly.pdbx_strand_id
1 'polypeptide(L)'
;MGEFKHIRAVMGASRSLIELFLIKKKLMGPSYLSMENFFPATDRLSHCELEFVVDSPKNIKVDDTARPSPPFTLASIQLHTQLDSKGVTNEVVAASIAVYRDVNIDSGMKTEVSECFTGIRQISSDAALPLNLEAYCQSKGLPGVKNFGNERALLTWMASTLGNLDPDIVVGHNFIGYTIDILLNRYHELNIPRWSTIGRLDIKRFPRSQNGNSNLSNEKEACIGRLVVDTYLLSGNTTRVQTTNWNLWLLRWELQVLQMAVVHLNLD
;
A
#
# COMPACT_ATOMS: atom_id res chain seq x y z
N MET A 1 -38.58 14.08 26.49
CA MET A 1 -37.17 14.08 26.93
C MET A 1 -37.05 15.09 28.06
N GLY A 2 -36.60 14.68 29.24
CA GLY A 2 -36.49 15.57 30.40
C GLY A 2 -35.31 16.52 30.27
N GLU A 3 -35.52 17.79 30.59
CA GLU A 3 -34.46 18.81 30.67
C GLU A 3 -33.48 18.46 31.79
N PHE A 4 -32.18 18.46 31.51
CA PHE A 4 -31.15 18.23 32.52
C PHE A 4 -31.02 19.46 33.43
N LYS A 5 -31.55 19.37 34.67
CA LYS A 5 -31.59 20.51 35.62
C LYS A 5 -30.22 21.02 36.11
N HIS A 6 -29.16 20.22 36.01
CA HIS A 6 -27.84 20.54 36.58
C HIS A 6 -26.68 20.47 35.56
N ILE A 7 -26.95 20.16 34.29
CA ILE A 7 -25.91 20.00 33.27
C ILE A 7 -26.08 21.12 32.24
N ARG A 8 -25.10 22.05 32.18
CA ARG A 8 -25.09 23.15 31.21
C ARG A 8 -24.57 22.74 29.84
N ALA A 9 -23.57 21.85 29.80
CA ALA A 9 -22.95 21.38 28.57
C ALA A 9 -22.30 20.00 28.78
N VAL A 10 -22.31 19.17 27.73
CA VAL A 10 -21.57 17.90 27.67
C VAL A 10 -20.46 18.07 26.64
N MET A 11 -19.21 17.86 27.06
CA MET A 11 -18.03 17.97 26.20
C MET A 11 -17.41 16.61 25.95
N GLY A 12 -16.87 16.41 24.75
CA GLY A 12 -16.14 15.19 24.39
C GLY A 12 -17.01 13.99 24.01
N ALA A 13 -18.33 14.16 23.86
CA ALA A 13 -19.24 13.09 23.47
C ALA A 13 -18.97 12.50 22.07
N SER A 14 -18.42 13.30 21.15
CA SER A 14 -18.15 12.93 19.75
C SER A 14 -16.67 12.63 19.45
N ARG A 15 -15.81 12.51 20.48
CA ARG A 15 -14.39 12.22 20.26
C ARG A 15 -14.20 10.80 19.74
N SER A 16 -13.34 10.63 18.74
CA SER A 16 -13.02 9.30 18.24
C SER A 16 -12.21 8.52 19.27
N LEU A 17 -12.36 7.19 19.27
CA LEU A 17 -11.60 6.32 20.16
C LEU A 17 -10.09 6.41 19.90
N ILE A 18 -9.70 6.56 18.63
CA ILE A 18 -8.28 6.69 18.24
C ILE A 18 -7.69 8.01 18.75
N GLU A 19 -8.40 9.14 18.61
CA GLU A 19 -7.98 10.43 19.16
C GLU A 19 -7.81 10.35 20.69
N LEU A 20 -8.79 9.78 21.38
CA LEU A 20 -8.74 9.61 22.82
C LEU A 20 -7.57 8.73 23.26
N PHE A 21 -7.28 7.66 22.51
CA PHE A 21 -6.16 6.76 22.75
C PHE A 21 -4.82 7.48 22.57
N LEU A 22 -4.61 8.12 21.42
CA LEU A 22 -3.37 8.84 21.10
C LEU A 22 -3.06 9.93 22.13
N ILE A 23 -4.05 10.76 22.50
CA ILE A 23 -3.88 11.84 23.49
C ILE A 23 -3.58 11.27 24.87
N LYS A 24 -4.37 10.29 25.35
CA LYS A 24 -4.17 9.71 26.70
C LYS A 24 -2.84 8.99 26.83
N LYS A 25 -2.32 8.44 25.73
CA LYS A 25 -1.05 7.72 25.68
C LYS A 25 0.13 8.57 25.27
N LYS A 26 -0.10 9.86 24.97
CA LYS A 26 0.93 10.80 24.51
C LYS A 26 1.71 10.25 23.30
N LEU A 27 1.01 9.55 22.41
CA LEU A 27 1.60 8.98 21.20
C LEU A 27 1.77 10.09 20.17
N MET A 28 3.02 10.50 19.94
CA MET A 28 3.39 11.60 19.03
C MET A 28 4.03 11.07 17.74
N GLY A 29 3.40 10.09 17.11
CA GLY A 29 3.89 9.43 15.90
C GLY A 29 4.38 7.99 16.14
N PRO A 30 5.04 7.37 15.14
CA PRO A 30 5.59 6.03 15.26
C PRO A 30 6.61 5.95 16.40
N SER A 31 6.42 5.00 17.32
CA SER A 31 7.30 4.79 18.48
C SER A 31 7.17 3.35 18.96
N TYR A 32 8.17 2.89 19.74
CA TYR A 32 8.09 1.60 20.40
C TYR A 32 7.04 1.64 21.52
N LEU A 33 6.29 0.55 21.66
CA LEU A 33 5.26 0.40 22.69
C LEU A 33 5.60 -0.77 23.60
N SER A 34 5.50 -0.53 24.91
CA SER A 34 5.51 -1.58 25.92
C SER A 34 4.08 -2.00 26.25
N MET A 35 3.81 -3.30 26.20
CA MET A 35 2.50 -3.89 26.45
C MET A 35 2.56 -4.85 27.63
N GLU A 36 1.63 -4.69 28.57
CA GLU A 36 1.43 -5.57 29.72
C GLU A 36 0.09 -6.31 29.58
N ASN A 37 -0.04 -7.50 30.18
CA ASN A 37 -1.30 -8.26 30.23
C ASN A 37 -2.00 -8.44 28.87
N PHE A 38 -1.24 -8.78 27.84
CA PHE A 38 -1.76 -9.08 26.50
C PHE A 38 -1.90 -10.59 26.30
N PHE A 39 -2.83 -10.99 25.44
CA PHE A 39 -3.07 -12.39 25.10
C PHE A 39 -3.17 -12.58 23.59
N PRO A 40 -2.82 -13.76 23.06
CA PRO A 40 -2.96 -14.04 21.64
C PRO A 40 -4.44 -13.91 21.21
N ALA A 41 -4.68 -13.29 20.06
CA ALA A 41 -6.02 -13.17 19.52
C ALA A 41 -6.59 -14.55 19.13
N THR A 42 -7.81 -14.86 19.54
CA THR A 42 -8.51 -16.11 19.18
C THR A 42 -9.09 -16.04 17.77
N ASP A 43 -9.67 -14.90 17.40
CA ASP A 43 -10.17 -14.64 16.06
C ASP A 43 -9.18 -13.74 15.32
N ARG A 44 -8.62 -14.22 14.21
CA ARG A 44 -7.73 -13.40 13.39
C ARG A 44 -8.52 -12.32 12.68
N LEU A 45 -8.11 -11.07 12.88
CA LEU A 45 -8.69 -9.89 12.25
C LEU A 45 -7.76 -9.26 11.21
N SER A 46 -6.51 -9.71 11.14
CA SER A 46 -5.50 -9.16 10.25
C SER A 46 -4.78 -10.25 9.45
N HIS A 47 -4.05 -9.80 8.44
CA HIS A 47 -3.14 -10.62 7.66
C HIS A 47 -1.73 -10.66 8.26
N CYS A 48 -1.49 -9.96 9.37
CA CYS A 48 -0.21 -9.96 10.07
C CYS A 48 0.12 -11.36 10.60
N GLU A 49 1.39 -11.66 10.80
CA GLU A 49 1.83 -12.95 11.37
C GLU A 49 1.37 -13.11 12.83
N LEU A 50 1.53 -12.07 13.63
CA LEU A 50 1.20 -12.06 15.07
C LEU A 50 0.05 -11.11 15.38
N GLU A 51 -0.86 -11.55 16.24
CA GLU A 51 -2.00 -10.76 16.73
C GLU A 51 -2.17 -10.93 18.23
N PHE A 52 -2.30 -9.80 18.93
CA PHE A 52 -2.51 -9.75 20.36
C PHE A 52 -3.66 -8.80 20.71
N VAL A 53 -4.38 -9.15 21.77
CA VAL A 53 -5.46 -8.33 22.33
C VAL A 53 -5.03 -7.82 23.70
N VAL A 54 -5.38 -6.56 23.96
CA VAL A 54 -5.13 -5.89 25.25
C VAL A 54 -6.44 -5.29 25.74
N ASP A 55 -6.95 -5.80 26.87
CA ASP A 55 -8.27 -5.42 27.38
C ASP A 55 -8.35 -3.95 27.84
N SER A 56 -7.24 -3.42 28.35
CA SER A 56 -7.18 -2.05 28.85
C SER A 56 -6.14 -1.24 28.11
N PRO A 57 -6.49 -0.05 27.57
CA PRO A 57 -5.49 0.83 27.00
C PRO A 57 -4.44 1.21 28.04
N LYS A 58 -4.75 1.19 29.36
CA LYS A 58 -3.80 1.47 30.45
C LYS A 58 -2.54 0.60 30.40
N ASN A 59 -2.65 -0.63 29.88
CA ASN A 59 -1.55 -1.57 29.79
C ASN A 59 -0.61 -1.32 28.59
N ILE A 60 -0.92 -0.33 27.75
CA ILE A 60 -0.06 0.11 26.65
C ILE A 60 0.62 1.41 27.06
N LYS A 61 1.94 1.47 26.95
CA LYS A 61 2.77 2.63 27.26
C LYS A 61 3.77 2.86 26.13
N VAL A 62 4.15 4.11 25.91
CA VAL A 62 5.30 4.42 25.05
C VAL A 62 6.54 3.90 25.74
N ASP A 63 7.39 3.19 24.99
CA ASP A 63 8.72 2.83 25.45
C ASP A 63 9.66 3.99 25.14
N ASP A 64 10.04 4.74 26.17
CA ASP A 64 10.95 5.90 26.06
C ASP A 64 12.43 5.49 25.93
N THR A 65 12.74 4.19 25.89
CA THR A 65 14.11 3.73 25.67
C THR A 65 14.58 4.08 24.26
N ALA A 66 15.78 4.66 24.16
CA ALA A 66 16.40 4.97 22.89
C ALA A 66 16.73 3.68 22.13
N ARG A 67 15.88 3.33 21.17
CA ARG A 67 16.05 2.19 20.27
C ARG A 67 16.13 2.69 18.83
N PRO A 68 16.98 2.08 17.98
CA PRO A 68 17.00 2.43 16.56
C PRO A 68 15.65 2.08 15.91
N SER A 69 15.27 2.79 14.86
CA SER A 69 14.09 2.41 14.09
C SER A 69 14.24 1.00 13.52
N PRO A 70 13.17 0.19 13.54
CA PRO A 70 13.23 -1.15 12.97
C PRO A 70 13.43 -1.07 11.44
N PRO A 71 14.04 -2.10 10.82
CA PRO A 71 14.06 -2.21 9.37
C PRO A 71 12.63 -2.39 8.84
N PHE A 72 12.29 -1.67 7.78
CA PHE A 72 11.00 -1.76 7.10
C PHE A 72 11.11 -2.50 5.77
N THR A 73 10.00 -3.12 5.35
CA THR A 73 9.85 -3.68 4.00
C THR A 73 9.01 -2.75 3.14
N LEU A 74 9.57 -2.31 2.03
CA LEU A 74 8.92 -1.43 1.07
C LEU A 74 8.56 -2.22 -0.20
N ALA A 75 7.34 -2.04 -0.70
CA ALA A 75 6.90 -2.60 -1.98
C ALA A 75 6.46 -1.48 -2.92
N SER A 76 7.15 -1.34 -4.06
CA SER A 76 6.69 -0.49 -5.15
C SER A 76 5.81 -1.31 -6.09
N ILE A 77 4.57 -0.88 -6.29
CA ILE A 77 3.59 -1.59 -7.10
C ILE A 77 3.24 -0.74 -8.33
N GLN A 78 3.33 -1.36 -9.50
CA GLN A 78 2.92 -0.75 -10.76
C GLN A 78 2.01 -1.72 -11.53
N LEU A 79 0.89 -1.18 -12.02
CA LEU A 79 -0.04 -1.91 -12.89
C LEU A 79 0.06 -1.37 -14.32
N HIS A 80 -0.12 -2.28 -15.28
CA HIS A 80 -0.36 -1.97 -16.67
C HIS A 80 -1.74 -2.47 -17.04
N THR A 81 -2.60 -1.55 -17.46
CA THR A 81 -3.99 -1.83 -17.80
C THR A 81 -4.28 -1.51 -19.25
N GLN A 82 -5.26 -2.21 -19.81
CA GLN A 82 -5.79 -1.96 -21.14
C GLN A 82 -7.31 -1.94 -21.06
N LEU A 83 -7.95 -1.08 -21.85
CA LEU A 83 -9.40 -1.12 -21.99
C LEU A 83 -9.83 -2.42 -22.68
N ASP A 84 -10.92 -3.02 -22.20
CA ASP A 84 -11.58 -4.13 -22.88
C ASP A 84 -11.94 -3.75 -24.33
N SER A 85 -12.20 -4.76 -25.17
CA SER A 85 -12.63 -4.62 -26.57
C SER A 85 -13.85 -3.71 -26.74
N LYS A 86 -14.67 -3.57 -25.69
CA LYS A 86 -15.85 -2.68 -25.65
C LYS A 86 -15.55 -1.26 -25.16
N GLY A 87 -14.34 -1.01 -24.64
CA GLY A 87 -13.91 0.29 -24.12
C GLY A 87 -14.52 0.68 -22.77
N VAL A 88 -15.10 -0.26 -22.03
CA VAL A 88 -15.87 0.05 -20.80
C VAL A 88 -15.04 -0.18 -19.53
N THR A 89 -14.31 -1.28 -19.46
CA THR A 89 -13.59 -1.71 -18.25
C THR A 89 -12.08 -1.72 -18.48
N ASN A 90 -11.32 -1.27 -17.49
CA ASN A 90 -9.86 -1.38 -17.49
C ASN A 90 -9.45 -2.75 -16.97
N GLU A 91 -8.86 -3.56 -17.83
CA GLU A 91 -8.36 -4.88 -17.49
C GLU A 91 -6.88 -4.83 -17.17
N VAL A 92 -6.44 -5.59 -16.15
CA VAL A 92 -5.02 -5.66 -15.77
C VAL A 92 -4.28 -6.66 -16.65
N VAL A 93 -3.33 -6.18 -17.44
CA VAL A 93 -2.51 -6.99 -18.38
C VAL A 93 -1.21 -7.44 -17.73
N ALA A 94 -0.57 -6.55 -16.96
CA ALA A 94 0.64 -6.87 -16.23
C ALA A 94 0.66 -6.15 -14.88
N ALA A 95 1.29 -6.79 -13.90
CA ALA A 95 1.49 -6.25 -12.57
C ALA A 95 2.93 -6.52 -12.13
N SER A 96 3.59 -5.48 -11.62
CA SER A 96 4.96 -5.56 -11.13
C SER A 96 5.04 -5.09 -9.68
N ILE A 97 5.77 -5.84 -8.86
CA ILE A 97 6.08 -5.53 -7.47
C ILE A 97 7.59 -5.56 -7.30
N ALA A 98 8.20 -4.41 -7.01
CA ALA A 98 9.60 -4.31 -6.64
C ALA A 98 9.73 -4.16 -5.12
N VAL A 99 10.49 -5.03 -4.48
CA VAL A 99 10.61 -5.12 -3.03
C VAL A 99 11.98 -4.64 -2.59
N TYR A 100 11.98 -3.79 -1.57
CA TYR A 100 13.17 -3.36 -0.85
C TYR A 100 13.03 -3.83 0.59
N ARG A 101 13.85 -4.81 0.98
CA ARG A 101 13.92 -5.29 2.36
C ARG A 101 14.90 -4.45 3.17
N ASP A 102 14.79 -4.50 4.49
CA ASP A 102 15.75 -3.91 5.41
C ASP A 102 16.00 -2.41 5.17
N VAL A 103 14.93 -1.68 4.85
CA VAL A 103 14.99 -0.23 4.65
C VAL A 103 15.01 0.43 6.03
N ASN A 104 16.12 1.08 6.36
CA ASN A 104 16.23 1.88 7.57
C ASN A 104 15.89 3.35 7.24
N ILE A 105 14.79 3.84 7.83
CA ILE A 105 14.26 5.19 7.63
C ILE A 105 15.13 6.30 8.21
N ASP A 106 15.98 5.98 9.17
CA ASP A 106 16.90 6.95 9.79
C ASP A 106 18.20 7.07 8.99
N SER A 107 18.47 6.10 8.12
CA SER A 107 19.64 6.06 7.25
C SER A 107 19.31 6.54 5.83
N GLY A 108 20.34 6.78 5.01
CA GLY A 108 20.17 7.24 3.63
C GLY A 108 19.35 6.29 2.73
N MET A 109 19.01 6.77 1.53
CA MET A 109 18.20 6.01 0.57
C MET A 109 18.86 4.68 0.15
N LYS A 110 18.11 3.59 0.26
CA LYS A 110 18.44 2.31 -0.38
C LYS A 110 18.01 2.33 -1.85
N THR A 111 18.97 2.17 -2.76
CA THR A 111 18.73 2.18 -4.21
C THR A 111 18.60 0.79 -4.82
N GLU A 112 19.07 -0.24 -4.12
CA GLU A 112 19.11 -1.62 -4.63
C GLU A 112 17.80 -2.37 -4.37
N VAL A 113 17.20 -2.88 -5.44
CA VAL A 113 16.01 -3.73 -5.37
C VAL A 113 16.41 -5.11 -4.85
N SER A 114 15.71 -5.60 -3.83
CA SER A 114 15.98 -6.92 -3.24
C SER A 114 15.35 -8.03 -4.07
N GLU A 115 14.07 -7.87 -4.43
CA GLU A 115 13.31 -8.87 -5.20
C GLU A 115 12.35 -8.17 -6.16
N CYS A 116 12.16 -8.74 -7.34
CA CYS A 116 11.18 -8.29 -8.33
C CYS A 116 10.21 -9.42 -8.63
N PHE A 117 8.92 -9.09 -8.66
CA PHE A 117 7.85 -10.00 -9.05
C PHE A 117 7.06 -9.34 -10.17
N THR A 118 7.07 -9.94 -11.36
CA THR A 118 6.32 -9.40 -12.50
C THR A 118 5.43 -10.48 -13.08
N GLY A 119 4.13 -10.26 -13.03
CA GLY A 119 3.14 -11.12 -13.66
C GLY A 119 2.65 -10.50 -14.95
N ILE A 120 2.62 -11.29 -16.02
CA ILE A 120 2.11 -10.88 -17.33
C ILE A 120 1.05 -11.89 -17.75
N ARG A 121 -0.06 -11.42 -18.31
CA ARG A 121 -1.04 -12.28 -18.95
C ARG A 121 -1.14 -12.03 -20.45
N GLN A 122 -1.63 -13.03 -21.17
CA GLN A 122 -2.03 -12.86 -22.56
C GLN A 122 -3.34 -12.07 -22.65
N ILE A 123 -3.41 -11.09 -23.57
CA ILE A 123 -4.59 -10.24 -23.79
C ILE A 123 -5.59 -10.94 -24.71
N SER A 124 -5.11 -11.51 -25.81
CA SER A 124 -5.94 -12.19 -26.81
C SER A 124 -5.20 -13.37 -27.42
N SER A 125 -5.93 -14.30 -28.03
CA SER A 125 -5.32 -15.42 -28.77
C SER A 125 -4.38 -14.95 -29.89
N ASP A 126 -4.63 -13.77 -30.45
CA ASP A 126 -3.85 -13.18 -31.55
C ASP A 126 -2.56 -12.50 -31.09
N ALA A 127 -2.49 -12.08 -29.82
CA ALA A 127 -1.32 -11.49 -29.20
C ALA A 127 -0.59 -12.52 -28.32
N ALA A 128 -0.09 -13.59 -28.93
CA ALA A 128 0.65 -14.63 -28.23
C ALA A 128 1.92 -14.09 -27.58
N LEU A 129 2.13 -14.42 -26.31
CA LEU A 129 3.38 -14.10 -25.63
C LEU A 129 4.53 -14.96 -26.19
N PRO A 130 5.78 -14.46 -26.15
CA PRO A 130 6.95 -15.24 -26.57
C PRO A 130 7.02 -16.59 -25.86
N LEU A 131 7.28 -17.65 -26.62
CA LEU A 131 7.55 -18.98 -26.08
C LEU A 131 8.70 -18.91 -25.06
N ASN A 132 8.52 -19.56 -23.91
CA ASN A 132 9.49 -19.59 -22.82
C ASN A 132 9.88 -18.18 -22.29
N LEU A 133 8.93 -17.24 -22.24
CA LEU A 133 9.13 -15.89 -21.71
C LEU A 133 9.88 -15.87 -20.36
N GLU A 134 9.52 -16.76 -19.44
CA GLU A 134 10.15 -16.83 -18.12
C GLU A 134 11.64 -17.16 -18.20
N ALA A 135 12.01 -18.17 -18.99
CA ALA A 135 13.42 -18.54 -19.20
C ALA A 135 14.19 -17.45 -19.95
N TYR A 136 13.55 -16.80 -20.93
CA TYR A 136 14.15 -15.67 -21.64
C TYR A 136 14.45 -14.49 -20.70
N CYS A 137 13.49 -14.10 -19.87
CA CYS A 137 13.66 -13.03 -18.88
C CYS A 137 14.75 -13.39 -17.85
N GLN A 138 14.78 -14.65 -17.40
CA GLN A 138 15.83 -15.13 -16.49
C GLN A 138 17.23 -15.03 -17.12
N SER A 139 17.38 -15.37 -18.40
CA SER A 139 18.66 -15.24 -19.13
C SER A 139 19.11 -13.78 -19.29
N LYS A 140 18.17 -12.84 -19.26
CA LYS A 140 18.41 -11.39 -19.35
C LYS A 140 18.61 -10.71 -18.00
N GLY A 141 18.65 -11.48 -16.90
CA GLY A 141 18.82 -10.92 -15.56
C GLY A 141 17.56 -10.28 -14.98
N LEU A 142 16.38 -10.66 -15.47
CA LEU A 142 15.08 -10.26 -14.91
C LEU A 142 14.44 -11.46 -14.19
N PRO A 143 14.87 -11.79 -12.96
CA PRO A 143 14.27 -12.87 -12.19
C PRO A 143 12.85 -12.52 -11.75
N GLY A 144 11.98 -13.54 -11.62
CA GLY A 144 10.64 -13.39 -11.04
C GLY A 144 9.53 -13.01 -12.01
N VAL A 145 9.77 -13.04 -13.32
CA VAL A 145 8.73 -12.92 -14.34
C VAL A 145 7.91 -14.21 -14.42
N LYS A 146 6.58 -14.09 -14.37
CA LYS A 146 5.63 -15.22 -14.47
C LYS A 146 4.56 -14.95 -15.52
N ASN A 147 4.21 -15.98 -16.27
CA ASN A 147 3.15 -15.93 -17.26
C ASN A 147 1.83 -16.52 -16.70
N PHE A 148 0.71 -15.84 -16.96
CA PHE A 148 -0.62 -16.24 -16.52
C PHE A 148 -1.59 -16.36 -17.71
N GLY A 149 -2.42 -17.40 -17.70
CA GLY A 149 -3.40 -17.65 -18.77
C GLY A 149 -4.63 -16.74 -18.73
N ASN A 150 -4.94 -16.13 -17.59
CA ASN A 150 -6.06 -15.20 -17.45
C ASN A 150 -5.81 -14.16 -16.34
N GLU A 151 -6.62 -13.11 -16.33
CA GLU A 151 -6.49 -12.02 -15.35
C GLU A 151 -6.77 -12.47 -13.92
N ARG A 152 -7.75 -13.36 -13.73
CA ARG A 152 -8.07 -13.90 -12.41
C ARG A 152 -6.85 -14.57 -11.77
N ALA A 153 -6.09 -15.34 -12.52
CA ALA A 153 -4.88 -16.02 -12.07
C ALA A 153 -3.76 -15.01 -11.73
N LEU A 154 -3.55 -14.01 -12.60
CA LEU A 154 -2.59 -12.93 -12.36
C LEU A 154 -2.90 -12.19 -11.05
N LEU A 155 -4.15 -11.76 -10.87
CA LEU A 155 -4.58 -11.01 -9.69
C LEU A 155 -4.59 -11.84 -8.42
N THR A 156 -4.97 -13.12 -8.49
CA THR A 156 -4.89 -14.05 -7.36
C THR A 156 -3.44 -14.27 -6.94
N TRP A 157 -2.53 -14.43 -7.90
CA TRP A 157 -1.10 -14.52 -7.62
C TRP A 157 -0.55 -13.24 -7.00
N MET A 158 -0.93 -12.08 -7.52
CA MET A 158 -0.52 -10.78 -6.98
C MET A 158 -0.96 -10.60 -5.52
N ALA A 159 -2.24 -10.84 -5.21
CA ALA A 159 -2.78 -10.74 -3.85
C ALA A 159 -2.08 -11.70 -2.88
N SER A 160 -1.77 -12.91 -3.36
CA SER A 160 -1.03 -13.92 -2.60
C SER A 160 0.42 -13.51 -2.35
N THR A 161 1.09 -12.97 -3.37
CA THR A 161 2.48 -12.50 -3.29
C THR A 161 2.58 -11.34 -2.32
N LEU A 162 1.67 -10.37 -2.42
CA LEU A 162 1.63 -9.22 -1.52
C LEU A 162 1.33 -9.61 -0.06
N GLY A 163 0.47 -10.61 0.16
CA GLY A 163 0.22 -11.17 1.49
C GLY A 163 1.45 -11.86 2.08
N ASN A 164 2.22 -12.60 1.28
CA ASN A 164 3.42 -13.28 1.74
C ASN A 164 4.61 -12.33 1.97
N LEU A 165 4.69 -11.25 1.20
CA LEU A 165 5.73 -10.23 1.36
C LEU A 165 5.50 -9.34 2.59
N ASP A 166 4.23 -9.17 2.98
CA ASP A 166 3.74 -8.29 4.03
C ASP A 166 4.48 -6.93 4.16
N PRO A 167 4.52 -6.11 3.10
CA PRO A 167 5.21 -4.83 3.16
C PRO A 167 4.56 -3.87 4.17
N ASP A 168 5.38 -3.10 4.86
CA ASP A 168 4.96 -2.02 5.76
C ASP A 168 4.53 -0.78 4.98
N ILE A 169 5.24 -0.51 3.89
CA ILE A 169 5.08 0.68 3.06
C ILE A 169 4.85 0.27 1.61
N VAL A 170 3.78 0.78 1.00
CA VAL A 170 3.47 0.59 -0.41
C VAL A 170 3.69 1.89 -1.15
N VAL A 171 4.50 1.86 -2.21
CA VAL A 171 4.81 3.02 -3.05
C VAL A 171 4.21 2.85 -4.42
N GLY A 172 3.54 3.90 -4.91
CA GLY A 172 3.00 3.93 -6.26
C GLY A 172 2.90 5.34 -6.82
N HIS A 173 2.48 5.43 -8.08
CA HIS A 173 2.19 6.69 -8.74
C HIS A 173 0.70 6.75 -9.06
N ASN A 174 0.01 7.74 -8.49
CA ASN A 174 -1.46 7.79 -8.51
C ASN A 174 -2.03 6.46 -7.98
N PHE A 175 -1.54 6.06 -6.82
CA PHE A 175 -1.85 4.78 -6.20
C PHE A 175 -3.29 4.80 -5.68
N ILE A 176 -3.63 5.84 -4.90
CA ILE A 176 -5.00 6.13 -4.49
C ILE A 176 -5.64 7.00 -5.56
N GLY A 177 -6.79 6.59 -6.10
CA GLY A 177 -7.54 7.26 -7.15
C GLY A 177 -7.43 6.58 -8.52
N TYR A 178 -6.48 5.66 -8.70
CA TYR A 178 -6.35 4.89 -9.95
C TYR A 178 -5.97 3.42 -9.70
N THR A 179 -4.80 3.17 -9.11
CA THR A 179 -4.30 1.80 -8.93
C THR A 179 -5.22 0.98 -8.03
N ILE A 180 -5.58 1.51 -6.85
CA ILE A 180 -6.47 0.83 -5.90
C ILE A 180 -7.89 0.70 -6.44
N ASP A 181 -8.42 1.73 -7.10
CA ASP A 181 -9.76 1.66 -7.69
C ASP A 181 -9.87 0.53 -8.73
N ILE A 182 -8.92 0.46 -9.67
CA ILE A 182 -8.87 -0.63 -10.66
C ILE A 182 -8.76 -1.98 -9.96
N LEU A 183 -7.86 -2.13 -8.99
CA LEU A 183 -7.71 -3.39 -8.26
C LEU A 183 -9.00 -3.80 -7.56
N LEU A 184 -9.67 -2.89 -6.85
CA LEU A 184 -10.91 -3.18 -6.16
C LEU A 184 -12.02 -3.58 -7.16
N ASN A 185 -12.21 -2.82 -8.23
CA ASN A 185 -13.22 -3.14 -9.24
C ASN A 185 -12.97 -4.52 -9.87
N ARG A 186 -11.72 -4.81 -10.26
CA ARG A 186 -11.35 -6.11 -10.84
C ARG A 186 -11.39 -7.25 -9.83
N TYR A 187 -11.01 -7.01 -8.58
CA TYR A 187 -11.12 -8.00 -7.50
C TYR A 187 -12.57 -8.39 -7.23
N HIS A 188 -13.48 -7.42 -7.27
CA HIS A 188 -14.91 -7.67 -7.14
C HIS A 188 -15.48 -8.42 -8.34
N GLU A 189 -15.26 -7.94 -9.56
CA GLU A 189 -15.77 -8.56 -10.80
C GLU A 189 -15.26 -10.00 -10.97
N LEU A 190 -13.97 -10.22 -10.73
CA LEU A 190 -13.34 -11.53 -10.89
C LEU A 190 -13.44 -12.39 -9.65
N ASN A 191 -14.09 -11.95 -8.56
CA ASN A 191 -14.24 -12.68 -7.29
C ASN A 191 -12.90 -13.22 -6.74
N ILE A 192 -11.89 -12.35 -6.65
CA ILE A 192 -10.53 -12.74 -6.23
C ILE A 192 -10.54 -13.10 -4.73
N PRO A 193 -10.03 -14.29 -4.36
CA PRO A 193 -9.90 -14.65 -2.94
C PRO A 193 -8.80 -13.82 -2.29
N ARG A 194 -8.95 -13.55 -0.98
CA ARG A 194 -7.97 -12.77 -0.19
C ARG A 194 -7.68 -11.37 -0.76
N TRP A 195 -8.66 -10.73 -1.38
CA TRP A 195 -8.54 -9.37 -1.91
C TRP A 195 -8.13 -8.32 -0.86
N SER A 196 -8.50 -8.56 0.42
CA SER A 196 -8.18 -7.71 1.56
C SER A 196 -6.69 -7.68 1.91
N THR A 197 -5.85 -8.55 1.32
CA THR A 197 -4.38 -8.54 1.52
C THR A 197 -3.69 -7.33 0.89
N ILE A 198 -4.44 -6.43 0.27
CA ILE A 198 -3.95 -5.12 -0.17
C ILE A 198 -3.58 -4.23 1.03
N GLY A 199 -4.35 -4.34 2.12
CA GLY A 199 -4.00 -3.84 3.45
C GLY A 199 -3.56 -4.98 4.38
N ARG A 200 -3.47 -4.67 5.67
CA ARG A 200 -3.23 -5.67 6.73
C ARG A 200 -4.51 -6.08 7.46
N LEU A 201 -5.60 -5.31 7.38
CA LEU A 201 -6.87 -5.68 7.99
C LEU A 201 -7.63 -6.69 7.12
N ASP A 202 -8.14 -7.77 7.70
CA ASP A 202 -8.97 -8.73 6.96
C ASP A 202 -10.42 -8.25 6.84
N ILE A 203 -10.69 -7.54 5.74
CA ILE A 203 -12.01 -7.00 5.44
C ILE A 203 -12.90 -8.09 4.82
N LYS A 204 -13.84 -8.62 5.61
CA LYS A 204 -14.75 -9.69 5.17
C LYS A 204 -15.77 -9.26 4.12
N ARG A 205 -16.20 -8.00 4.16
CA ARG A 205 -17.24 -7.47 3.27
C ARG A 205 -16.61 -6.51 2.26
N PHE A 206 -16.85 -6.76 0.99
CA PHE A 206 -16.39 -5.85 -0.06
C PHE A 206 -17.00 -4.45 0.15
N PRO A 207 -16.19 -3.37 0.13
CA PRO A 207 -16.68 -2.01 0.28
C PRO A 207 -17.65 -1.70 -0.87
N ARG A 208 -18.89 -1.33 -0.54
CA ARG A 208 -19.89 -1.03 -1.58
C ARG A 208 -19.53 0.28 -2.26
N SER A 209 -19.34 0.25 -3.56
CA SER A 209 -19.37 1.46 -4.39
C SER A 209 -20.79 2.00 -4.39
N GLN A 210 -21.00 3.18 -3.80
CA GLN A 210 -22.28 3.90 -3.97
C GLN A 210 -22.19 4.69 -5.28
N ASN A 211 -23.09 4.38 -6.21
CA ASN A 211 -23.32 5.13 -7.45
C ASN A 211 -22.20 5.10 -8.51
N GLY A 212 -21.36 4.05 -8.53
CA GLY A 212 -20.39 3.86 -9.62
C GLY A 212 -19.22 4.85 -9.63
N ASN A 213 -19.13 5.73 -8.62
CA ASN A 213 -17.93 6.52 -8.35
C ASN A 213 -17.10 5.82 -7.29
N SER A 214 -15.80 5.70 -7.54
CA SER A 214 -14.84 5.25 -6.55
C SER A 214 -14.89 6.19 -5.35
N ASN A 215 -15.31 5.67 -4.21
CA ASN A 215 -15.27 6.45 -2.99
C ASN A 215 -13.84 6.38 -2.47
N LEU A 216 -13.15 7.51 -2.45
CA LEU A 216 -11.81 7.65 -1.87
C LEU A 216 -11.72 7.06 -0.44
N SER A 217 -12.82 7.06 0.30
CA SER A 217 -12.92 6.39 1.61
C SER A 217 -12.76 4.88 1.52
N ASN A 218 -13.34 4.23 0.50
CA ASN A 218 -13.28 2.78 0.30
C ASN A 218 -11.86 2.35 -0.09
N GLU A 219 -11.19 3.14 -0.91
CA GLU A 219 -9.80 2.88 -1.31
C GLU A 219 -8.85 2.98 -0.10
N LYS A 220 -9.06 3.99 0.75
CA LYS A 220 -8.32 4.15 2.01
C LYS A 220 -8.61 3.01 2.98
N GLU A 221 -9.87 2.58 3.07
CA GLU A 221 -10.28 1.45 3.91
C GLU A 221 -9.59 0.16 3.48
N ALA A 222 -9.51 -0.10 2.17
CA ALA A 222 -8.82 -1.27 1.64
C ALA A 222 -7.33 -1.32 2.03
N CYS A 223 -6.66 -0.16 2.12
CA CYS A 223 -5.24 -0.07 2.43
C CYS A 223 -4.91 -0.02 3.94
N ILE A 224 -5.90 -0.19 4.83
CA ILE A 224 -5.69 -0.07 6.28
C ILE A 224 -4.57 -1.01 6.75
N GLY A 225 -3.66 -0.45 7.55
CA GLY A 225 -2.53 -1.16 8.16
C GLY A 225 -1.24 -1.12 7.33
N ARG A 226 -1.26 -0.59 6.10
CA ARG A 226 -0.05 -0.27 5.34
C ARG A 226 0.07 1.23 5.11
N LEU A 227 1.28 1.75 5.18
CA LEU A 227 1.54 3.13 4.80
C LEU A 227 1.58 3.23 3.28
N VAL A 228 0.68 4.03 2.71
CA VAL A 228 0.65 4.28 1.26
C VAL A 228 1.38 5.58 0.95
N VAL A 229 2.37 5.49 0.06
CA VAL A 229 3.16 6.61 -0.44
C VAL A 229 2.81 6.82 -1.90
N ASP A 230 2.07 7.89 -2.16
CA ASP A 230 1.68 8.28 -3.51
C ASP A 230 2.60 9.38 -4.04
N THR A 231 3.45 8.99 -5.00
CA THR A 231 4.41 9.90 -5.62
C THR A 231 3.75 11.03 -6.41
N TYR A 232 2.54 10.83 -6.94
CA TYR A 232 1.80 11.88 -7.67
C TYR A 232 1.31 12.98 -6.73
N LEU A 233 0.82 12.61 -5.54
CA LEU A 233 0.40 13.58 -4.53
C LEU A 233 1.59 14.27 -3.87
N LEU A 234 2.69 13.54 -3.67
CA LEU A 234 3.92 14.10 -3.12
C LEU A 234 4.57 15.10 -4.06
N SER A 235 4.59 14.84 -5.38
CA SER A 235 5.18 15.79 -6.33
C SER A 235 4.48 17.14 -6.29
N GLY A 236 3.15 17.17 -6.23
CA GLY A 236 2.41 18.44 -6.11
C GLY A 236 2.74 19.26 -4.85
N ASN A 237 3.17 18.62 -3.76
CA ASN A 237 3.43 19.26 -2.47
C ASN A 237 4.92 19.53 -2.19
N THR A 238 5.84 18.78 -2.79
CA THR A 238 7.26 18.77 -2.42
C THR A 238 8.17 19.43 -3.46
N THR A 239 7.85 19.40 -4.75
CA THR A 239 8.73 20.02 -5.75
C THR A 239 8.55 21.53 -5.80
N ARG A 240 9.65 22.26 -5.60
CA ARG A 240 9.77 23.73 -5.75
C ARG A 240 9.50 24.23 -7.17
N VAL A 241 9.47 23.33 -8.16
CA VAL A 241 9.16 23.63 -9.55
C VAL A 241 7.68 23.30 -9.76
N GLN A 242 6.87 24.34 -9.96
CA GLN A 242 5.47 24.16 -10.38
C GLN A 242 5.47 23.66 -11.83
N THR A 243 5.42 22.35 -12.02
CA THR A 243 5.20 21.76 -13.33
C THR A 243 3.70 21.60 -13.57
N THR A 244 3.29 21.76 -14.82
CA THR A 244 1.88 21.68 -15.22
C THR A 244 1.40 20.24 -15.42
N ASN A 245 2.31 19.26 -15.36
CA ASN A 245 2.02 17.86 -15.64
C ASN A 245 2.86 16.95 -14.73
N TRP A 246 2.21 16.08 -13.97
CA TRP A 246 2.85 15.19 -12.99
C TRP A 246 2.96 13.74 -13.48
N ASN A 247 2.99 13.52 -14.79
CA ASN A 247 3.19 12.17 -15.34
C ASN A 247 4.49 11.54 -14.84
N LEU A 248 4.43 10.26 -14.46
CA LEU A 248 5.56 9.48 -13.93
C LEU A 248 6.85 9.60 -14.75
N TRP A 249 6.74 9.64 -16.08
CA TRP A 249 7.89 9.79 -16.98
C TRP A 249 8.62 11.12 -16.81
N LEU A 250 7.87 12.22 -16.65
CA LEU A 250 8.44 13.54 -16.44
C LEU A 250 9.08 13.64 -15.05
N LEU A 251 8.40 13.12 -14.04
CA LEU A 251 8.92 13.06 -12.67
C LEU A 251 10.23 12.27 -12.57
N ARG A 252 10.33 11.13 -13.26
CA ARG A 252 11.56 10.35 -13.31
C ARG A 252 12.71 11.17 -13.90
N TRP A 253 12.45 11.85 -15.02
CA TRP A 253 13.45 12.68 -15.67
C TRP A 253 13.94 13.80 -14.74
N GLU A 254 13.03 14.48 -14.06
CA GLU A 254 13.35 15.58 -13.15
C GLU A 254 14.12 15.12 -11.91
N LEU A 255 13.70 14.02 -11.26
CA LEU A 255 14.41 13.47 -10.11
C LEU A 255 15.82 13.00 -10.48
N GLN A 256 16.00 12.47 -11.69
CA GLN A 256 17.33 12.06 -12.18
C GLN A 256 18.22 13.28 -12.43
N VAL A 257 17.68 14.36 -13.02
CA VAL A 257 18.41 15.63 -13.18
C VAL A 257 18.75 16.26 -11.83
N LEU A 258 17.84 16.24 -10.86
CA LEU A 258 18.08 16.76 -9.51
C LEU A 258 19.11 15.94 -8.75
N GLN A 259 19.10 14.61 -8.85
CA GLN A 259 20.17 13.77 -8.30
C GLN A 259 21.53 14.12 -8.91
N MET A 260 21.61 14.30 -10.23
CA MET A 260 22.85 14.71 -10.90
C MET A 260 23.32 16.11 -10.46
N ALA A 261 22.39 17.05 -10.24
CA ALA A 261 22.71 18.39 -9.74
C ALA A 261 23.18 18.39 -8.28
N VAL A 262 22.58 17.57 -7.41
CA VAL A 262 22.99 17.43 -6.00
C VAL A 262 24.33 16.70 -5.88
N VAL A 263 24.63 15.75 -6.76
CA VAL A 263 25.96 15.12 -6.82
C VAL A 263 27.03 16.12 -7.28
N HIS A 264 26.71 17.03 -8.20
CA HIS A 264 27.65 18.09 -8.59
C HIS A 264 27.88 19.15 -7.49
N LEU A 265 26.89 19.44 -6.64
CA LEU A 265 27.04 20.39 -5.53
C LEU A 265 27.80 19.83 -4.31
N ASN A 266 28.06 18.52 -4.26
CA ASN A 266 28.83 17.87 -3.19
C ASN A 266 30.26 17.50 -3.63
N LEU A 267 30.72 17.98 -4.79
CA LEU A 267 32.05 17.73 -5.35
C LEU A 267 32.93 18.99 -5.49
N ASP A 268 32.49 20.12 -4.93
CA ASP A 268 33.27 21.35 -4.72
C ASP A 268 33.45 21.63 -3.21
#